data_AF-A0A2M6WNG1-F1
#
_entry.id   AF-A0A2M6WNG1-F1
#
_cell.length_a   1.000
_cell.length_b   1.000
_cell.length_c   1.000
_cell.angle_alpha   90.00
_cell.angle_beta   90.00
_cell.angle_gamma   90.00
#
_symmetry.space_group_name_H-M   'P 1'
#
loop_
_entity.id
_entity.type
_entity.pdbx_description
1 polymer ?
#
loop_
_entity_poly.entity_id
_entity_poly.type
_entity_poly.pdbx_seq_one_letter_code
_entity_poly.pdbx_strand_id
1 'polypeptide(L)' 'MLNKIIKFISWSKFHEFCQELFYALSGALELFIVLEIIKPQIVTAYISLSFLLLLWCLNAMILLLFRKLV' A
#
# COMPACT_ATOMS: atom_id res chain seq x y z
N MET A 1 17.23 27.35 -5.82
CA MET A 1 15.81 27.48 -5.44
C MET A 1 14.91 26.54 -6.24
N LEU A 2 15.00 26.52 -7.58
CA LEU A 2 14.18 25.69 -8.47
C LEU A 2 14.20 24.19 -8.15
N ASN A 3 15.37 23.62 -7.86
CA ASN A 3 15.54 22.19 -7.57
C ASN A 3 14.81 21.73 -6.29
N LYS A 4 14.59 22.64 -5.32
CA LYS A 4 13.81 22.34 -4.10
C LYS A 4 12.31 22.27 -4.39
N ILE A 5 11.80 23.13 -5.28
CA ILE A 5 10.37 23.19 -5.64
C ILE A 5 9.98 21.97 -6.47
N ILE A 6 10.82 21.56 -7.43
CA ILE A 6 10.60 20.36 -8.24
C ILE A 6 10.59 19.10 -7.36
N LYS A 7 11.53 19.01 -6.41
CA LYS A 7 11.59 17.92 -5.45
C LYS A 7 10.37 17.89 -4.52
N PHE A 8 9.86 19.05 -4.10
CA PHE A 8 8.67 19.16 -3.26
C PHE A 8 7.39 18.72 -3.99
N ILE A 9 7.20 19.15 -5.24
CA ILE A 9 6.06 18.74 -6.09
C ILE A 9 6.11 17.23 -6.40
N SER A 10 7.31 16.67 -6.56
CA SER A 10 7.48 15.22 -6.73
C SER A 10 7.08 14.45 -5.47
N TRP A 11 7.39 14.98 -4.28
CA TRP A 11 7.05 14.32 -3.01
C TRP A 11 5.54 14.35 -2.72
N SER A 12 4.82 15.41 -3.08
CA SER A 12 3.37 15.48 -2.88
C SER A 12 2.63 14.45 -3.74
N LYS A 13 2.98 14.35 -5.03
CA LYS A 13 2.38 13.36 -5.94
C LYS A 13 2.71 11.91 -5.55
N PHE A 14 3.93 11.69 -5.06
CA PHE A 14 4.33 10.38 -4.55
C PHE A 14 3.51 9.99 -3.31
N HIS A 15 3.24 10.93 -2.42
CA HIS A 15 2.39 10.69 -1.25
C HIS A 15 0.95 10.32 -1.63
N GLU A 16 0.33 11.05 -2.57
CA GLU A 16 -1.00 10.72 -3.08
C GLU A 16 -1.04 9.31 -3.69
N PHE A 17 -0.05 8.97 -4.52
CA PHE A 17 0.07 7.63 -5.10
C PHE A 17 0.20 6.54 -4.02
N CYS A 18 1.04 6.76 -3.00
CA CYS A 18 1.17 5.83 -1.88
C CYS A 18 -0.13 5.66 -1.11
N GLN A 19 -0.92 6.73 -0.91
CA GLN A 19 -2.23 6.65 -0.27
C GLN A 19 -3.20 5.80 -1.09
N GLU A 20 -3.34 6.06 -2.39
CA GLU A 20 -4.22 5.27 -3.26
C GLU A 20 -3.82 3.79 -3.26
N LEU A 21 -2.52 3.51 -3.36
CA LEU A 21 -1.98 2.16 -3.34
C LEU A 21 -2.26 1.45 -2.00
N PHE A 22 -2.25 2.18 -0.88
CA PHE A 22 -2.59 1.65 0.43
C PHE A 22 -4.06 1.26 0.53
N TYR A 23 -4.97 2.11 0.05
CA TYR A 23 -6.40 1.80 0.02
C TYR A 23 -6.70 0.63 -0.90
N ALA A 24 -6.08 0.57 -2.09
CA ALA A 24 -6.23 -0.54 -3.01
C ALA A 24 -5.76 -1.86 -2.40
N LEU A 25 -4.59 -1.88 -1.73
CA LEU A 25 -4.08 -3.07 -1.04
C LEU A 25 -4.97 -3.47 0.15
N SER A 26 -5.53 -2.51 0.87
CA SER A 26 -6.45 -2.78 1.99
C SER A 26 -7.73 -3.47 1.49
N GLY A 27 -8.32 -2.96 0.40
CA GLY A 27 -9.47 -3.58 -0.23
C GLY A 27 -9.15 -4.97 -0.80
N ALA A 28 -7.96 -5.15 -1.40
CA ALA A 28 -7.51 -6.45 -1.87
C ALA A 28 -7.35 -7.46 -0.72
N LEU A 29 -6.75 -7.06 0.39
CA LEU A 29 -6.61 -7.89 1.60
C LEU A 29 -7.98 -8.34 2.11
N GLU A 30 -8.94 -7.43 2.21
CA GLU A 30 -10.28 -7.73 2.68
C GLU A 30 -11.00 -8.70 1.75
N LEU A 31 -10.95 -8.47 0.43
CA LEU A 31 -11.50 -9.38 -0.57
C LEU A 31 -10.86 -10.77 -0.51
N PHE A 32 -9.54 -10.83 -0.37
CA PHE A 32 -8.81 -12.09 -0.27
C PHE A 32 -9.12 -12.85 1.01
N ILE A 33 -9.30 -12.17 2.14
CA ILE A 33 -9.74 -12.80 3.39
C ILE A 33 -11.14 -13.40 3.21
N VAL A 34 -12.07 -12.65 2.61
CA VAL A 34 -13.43 -13.15 2.33
C VAL A 34 -13.40 -14.36 1.38
N LEU A 35 -12.59 -14.30 0.32
CA LEU A 35 -12.40 -15.40 -0.62
C LEU A 35 -11.82 -16.65 0.05
N GLU A 36 -10.84 -16.50 0.94
CA GLU A 36 -10.22 -17.62 1.66
C GLU A 36 -11.22 -18.26 2.65
N ILE A 37 -12.15 -17.48 3.22
CA ILE A 37 -13.25 -18.01 4.06
C ILE A 37 -14.25 -18.80 3.22
N ILE A 38 -14.65 -18.29 2.05
CA ILE A 38 -15.64 -18.95 1.17
C ILE A 38 -15.04 -20.21 0.56
N LYS A 39 -13.80 -20.13 0.06
CA LYS A 39 -13.12 -21.22 -0.60
C LYS A 39 -11.64 -21.24 -0.20
N PRO A 40 -11.29 -22.01 0.85
CA PRO A 40 -9.94 -22.05 1.37
C PRO A 40 -8.95 -22.57 0.32
N GLN A 41 -7.70 -22.14 0.44
CA GLN A 41 -6.57 -22.51 -0.43
C GLN A 41 -6.59 -21.90 -1.85
N ILE A 42 -7.64 -21.21 -2.29
CA ILE A 42 -7.59 -20.50 -3.57
C ILE A 42 -6.62 -19.34 -3.48
N VAL A 43 -6.75 -18.47 -2.48
CA VAL A 43 -5.90 -17.28 -2.41
C VAL A 43 -4.46 -17.71 -2.20
N THR A 44 -4.25 -18.60 -1.23
CA THR A 44 -2.92 -19.14 -0.88
C THR A 44 -2.21 -19.84 -2.06
N ALA A 45 -2.95 -20.40 -3.03
CA ALA A 45 -2.38 -21.06 -4.21
C ALA A 45 -1.92 -20.09 -5.32
N TYR A 46 -2.55 -18.91 -5.45
CA TYR A 46 -2.23 -17.97 -6.52
C TYR A 46 -1.43 -16.75 -6.04
N ILE A 47 -1.68 -16.29 -4.81
CA ILE A 47 -1.02 -15.13 -4.20
C ILE A 47 -0.75 -15.46 -2.74
N SER A 48 0.51 -15.34 -2.32
CA SER A 48 0.83 -15.45 -0.90
C SER A 48 0.21 -14.27 -0.16
N LEU A 49 -0.84 -14.53 0.63
CA LEU A 49 -1.48 -13.55 1.50
C LEU A 49 -0.44 -12.84 2.38
N SER A 50 0.55 -13.60 2.88
CA SER A 50 1.69 -13.08 3.64
C SER A 50 2.53 -12.06 2.85
N PHE A 51 2.75 -12.29 1.55
CA PHE A 51 3.48 -11.34 0.69
C PHE A 51 2.68 -10.06 0.47
N LEU A 52 1.37 -10.17 0.23
CA LEU A 52 0.49 -9.02 0.07
C LEU A 52 0.43 -8.18 1.36
N LEU A 53 0.36 -8.86 2.51
CA LEU A 53 0.39 -8.23 3.84
C LEU A 53 1.72 -7.52 4.10
N LEU A 54 2.85 -8.13 3.72
CA LEU A 54 4.17 -7.50 3.77
C LEU A 54 4.22 -6.22 2.93
N LEU A 55 3.71 -6.27 1.70
CA LEU A 55 3.69 -5.14 0.78
C LEU A 55 2.80 -4.00 1.31
N TRP A 56 1.64 -4.34 1.87
CA TRP A 56 0.76 -3.40 2.55
C TRP A 56 1.43 -2.75 3.76
N CYS A 57 2.11 -3.54 4.60
CA CYS A 57 2.80 -3.05 5.79
C CYS A 57 3.95 -2.09 5.44
N LEU A 58 4.69 -2.40 4.37
CA LEU A 58 5.78 -1.56 3.89
C LEU A 58 5.24 -0.22 3.35
N ASN A 59 4.13 -0.24 2.61
CA ASN A 59 3.48 0.99 2.15
C ASN A 59 2.90 1.81 3.32
N ALA A 60 2.33 1.14 4.34
CA ALA A 60 1.87 1.79 5.57
C ALA A 60 3.02 2.50 6.30
N MET A 61 4.18 1.85 6.42
CA MET A 61 5.38 2.44 7.01
C MET A 61 5.84 3.68 6.24
N ILE A 62 5.87 3.62 4.91
CA ILE A 62 6.23 4.78 4.07
C ILE A 62 5.25 5.93 4.33
N LEU A 63 3.94 5.70 4.30
CA LEU A 63 2.94 6.72 4.60
C LEU A 63 3.10 7.35 6.00
N LEU A 64 3.37 6.53 7.01
CA LEU A 64 3.58 7.00 8.38
C LEU A 64 4.85 7.86 8.50
N LEU A 65 5.93 7.50 7.80
CA LEU A 65 7.15 8.30 7.77
C LEU A 65 6.90 9.67 7.15
N PHE A 66 6.13 9.74 6.06
CA PHE A 66 5.77 11.01 5.42
C PHE A 66 4.89 11.88 6.32
N ARG A 67 3.88 11.28 6.99
CA ARG A 67 3.02 12.02 7.92
C ARG A 67 3.78 12.59 9.12
N LYS A 68 4.86 11.95 9.57
CA LYS A 68 5.68 12.42 10.69
C LYS A 68 6.72 13.48 10.29
N LEU A 69 6.93 13.67 8.99
CA LEU A 69 7.92 14.59 8.40
C LEU A 69 7.32 15.95 7.96
N VAL A 70 5.99 16.06 7.94
CA VAL A 70 5.22 17.29 7.67
C VAL A 70 4.77 17.88 9.00
#